data_AF-A0A3M1ZXV9-F1
#
_entry.id   AF-A0A3M1ZXV9-F1
#
_cell.length_a   1.000
_cell.length_b   1.000
_cell.length_c   1.000
_cell.angle_alpha   90.00
_cell.angle_beta   90.00
_cell.angle_gamma   90.00
#
_symmetry.space_group_name_H-M   'P 1'
#
loop_
_entity.id
_entity.type
_entity.pdbx_description
1 polymer ?
#
loop_
_entity_poly.entity_id
_entity_poly.type
_entity_poly.pdbx_seq_one_letter_code
_entity_poly.pdbx_strand_id
1 'polypeptide(L)' 'MKENPELSVILPVFNEALTIRSVLQQIVALFTEELSVANWEIIAVDDGSTDGSAAAVTAVSDPRIRLISHPYNMG' A
#
# COMPACT_ATOMS: atom_id res chain seq x y z
N MET A 1 -13.12 17.48 6.20
CA MET A 1 -12.92 16.41 7.20
C MET A 1 -12.40 15.21 6.44
N LYS A 2 -11.38 14.49 6.93
CA LYS A 2 -11.07 13.19 6.30
C LYS A 2 -12.22 12.27 6.66
N GLU A 3 -13.02 11.87 5.68
CA GLU A 3 -14.04 10.86 5.88
C GLU A 3 -13.35 9.57 6.32
N ASN A 4 -13.86 8.90 7.35
CA ASN A 4 -13.28 7.64 7.80
C ASN A 4 -13.44 6.61 6.68
N PRO A 5 -12.37 5.90 6.26
CA PRO A 5 -12.50 4.85 5.28
C PRO A 5 -13.43 3.75 5.78
N GLU A 6 -14.24 3.19 4.90
CA GLU A 6 -15.07 2.02 5.18
C GLU A 6 -14.21 0.76 5.28
N LEU A 7 -13.07 0.76 4.57
CA LEU A 7 -12.07 -0.31 4.54
C LEU A 7 -10.66 0.26 4.57
N SER A 8 -9.86 -0.15 5.56
CA SER A 8 -8.42 0.09 5.59
C SER A 8 -7.68 -1.23 5.43
N VAL A 9 -6.80 -1.32 4.42
CA VAL A 9 -5.88 -2.46 4.26
C VAL A 9 -4.51 -2.07 4.77
N ILE A 10 -3.95 -2.88 5.66
CA ILE A 10 -2.59 -2.71 6.15
C ILE A 10 -1.75 -3.78 5.47
N LEU A 11 -0.72 -3.37 4.73
CA LEU A 11 0.13 -4.24 3.93
C LEU A 11 1.58 -4.14 4.44
N PRO A 12 2.07 -5.11 5.23
CA PRO A 12 3.47 -5.20 5.56
C PRO A 12 4.31 -5.44 4.29
N VAL A 13 5.43 -4.75 4.18
CA VAL A 13 6.34 -4.80 3.03
C VAL A 13 7.77 -4.98 3.54
N PHE A 14 8.44 -6.05 3.10
CA PHE A 14 9.86 -6.24 3.37
C PHE A 14 10.53 -6.90 2.16
N ASN A 15 11.37 -6.13 1.46
CA ASN A 15 12.10 -6.57 0.28
C ASN A 15 11.23 -7.18 -0.85
N GLU A 16 10.19 -6.44 -1.24
CA GLU A 16 9.20 -6.80 -2.27
C GLU A 16 9.24 -5.84 -3.49
N ALA A 17 10.39 -5.23 -3.82
CA ALA A 17 10.47 -4.19 -4.85
C ALA A 17 9.96 -4.64 -6.24
N LEU A 18 10.05 -5.94 -6.53
CA LEU A 18 9.64 -6.53 -7.81
C LEU A 18 8.12 -6.81 -7.90
N THR A 19 7.45 -6.96 -6.75
CA THR A 19 6.08 -7.49 -6.67
C THR A 19 5.09 -6.43 -6.17
N ILE A 20 5.53 -5.54 -5.27
CA ILE A 20 4.66 -4.64 -4.51
C ILE A 20 3.75 -3.78 -5.39
N ARG A 21 4.27 -3.28 -6.52
CA ARG A 21 3.48 -2.49 -7.47
C ARG A 21 2.32 -3.29 -8.06
N SER A 22 2.56 -4.54 -8.45
CA SER A 22 1.53 -5.43 -9.01
C SER A 22 0.45 -5.74 -7.96
N VAL A 23 0.88 -6.02 -6.73
CA VAL A 23 -0.03 -6.28 -5.60
C VAL A 23 -0.93 -5.08 -5.34
N LEU A 24 -0.37 -3.87 -5.25
CA LEU A 24 -1.15 -2.65 -5.07
C LEU A 24 -2.16 -2.44 -6.21
N GLN A 25 -1.75 -2.64 -7.47
CA GLN A 25 -2.64 -2.51 -8.62
C GLN A 25 -3.80 -3.52 -8.59
N GLN A 26 -3.55 -4.76 -8.18
CA GLN A 26 -4.58 -5.79 -8.06
C GLN A 26 -5.58 -5.47 -6.95
N ILE A 27 -5.11 -4.98 -5.79
CA ILE A 27 -6.00 -4.57 -4.70
C ILE A 27 -6.88 -3.40 -5.14
N VAL A 28 -6.32 -2.41 -5.84
CA VAL A 28 -7.10 -1.28 -6.38
C VAL A 28 -8.16 -1.77 -7.35
N ALA A 29 -7.79 -2.62 -8.31
CA ALA A 29 -8.74 -3.17 -9.29
C ALA A 29 -9.87 -3.96 -8.60
N LEU A 30 -9.54 -4.80 -7.62
CA LEU A 30 -10.51 -5.54 -6.81
C LEU A 30 -11.52 -4.59 -6.15
N PHE A 31 -11.05 -3.49 -5.55
CA PHE A 31 -11.92 -2.52 -4.88
C PHE A 31 -12.81 -1.74 -5.84
N THR A 32 -12.28 -1.39 -7.02
CA THR A 32 -13.03 -0.57 -7.99
C THR A 32 -13.94 -1.36 -8.91
N GLU A 33 -13.55 -2.59 -9.29
CA GLU A 33 -14.21 -3.34 -10.35
C GLU A 33 -15.08 -4.48 -9.81
N GLU A 34 -14.65 -5.17 -8.75
CA GLU A 34 -15.34 -6.36 -8.23
C GLU A 34 -16.17 -6.06 -6.98
N LEU A 35 -15.58 -5.40 -5.99
CA LEU A 35 -16.22 -5.14 -4.70
C LEU A 35 -16.97 -3.82 -4.63
N SER A 36 -16.68 -2.89 -5.56
CA SER A 36 -17.29 -1.54 -5.61
C SER A 36 -17.21 -0.78 -4.26
N VAL A 37 -16.09 -0.89 -3.56
CA VAL A 37 -15.85 -0.16 -2.31
C VAL A 37 -15.55 1.30 -2.65
N ALA A 38 -16.42 2.21 -2.21
CA ALA A 38 -16.32 3.62 -2.57
C ALA A 38 -15.23 4.36 -1.78
N ASN A 39 -15.06 4.02 -0.50
CA ASN A 39 -14.17 4.71 0.41
C ASN A 39 -13.21 3.74 1.11
N TRP A 40 -11.97 3.70 0.65
CA TRP A 40 -10.93 2.82 1.17
C TRP A 40 -9.57 3.51 1.26
N GLU A 41 -8.68 2.95 2.05
CA GLU A 41 -7.25 3.27 2.06
C GLU A 41 -6.37 2.01 2.08
N ILE A 42 -5.16 2.13 1.54
CA ILE A 42 -4.10 1.13 1.69
C ILE A 42 -2.94 1.79 2.41
N ILE A 43 -2.52 1.20 3.52
CA ILE A 43 -1.36 1.62 4.29
C ILE A 43 -0.28 0.54 4.11
N ALA A 44 0.69 0.81 3.24
CA ALA A 44 1.88 0.00 3.14
C ALA A 44 2.82 0.34 4.30
N VAL A 45 3.21 -0.68 5.06
CA VAL A 45 4.16 -0.55 6.17
C VAL A 45 5.47 -1.21 5.73
N ASP A 46 6.42 -0.39 5.29
CA ASP A 46 7.75 -0.83 4.90
C ASP A 46 8.61 -1.04 6.15
N ASP A 47 8.96 -2.30 6.40
CA ASP A 47 9.68 -2.74 7.59
C ASP A 47 11.20 -2.74 7.36
N GLY A 48 11.72 -1.58 6.95
CA GLY A 48 13.15 -1.36 6.72
C GLY A 48 13.71 -2.10 5.49
N SER A 49 12.98 -2.11 4.37
CA SER A 49 13.49 -2.73 3.13
C SER A 49 14.73 -2.01 2.59
N THR A 50 15.62 -2.78 1.96
CA THR A 50 16.87 -2.27 1.37
C THR A 50 16.92 -2.39 -0.15
N ASP A 51 15.87 -2.93 -0.75
CA ASP A 51 15.82 -3.31 -2.17
C ASP A 51 15.08 -2.31 -3.08
N GLY A 52 14.59 -1.20 -2.51
CA GLY A 52 13.79 -0.20 -3.22
C GLY A 52 12.28 -0.38 -3.09
N SER A 53 11.78 -1.27 -2.21
CA SER A 53 10.35 -1.47 -1.94
C SER A 53 9.60 -0.17 -1.63
N ALA A 54 10.14 0.66 -0.72
CA ALA A 54 9.57 1.96 -0.39
C ALA A 54 9.39 2.85 -1.62
N ALA A 55 10.42 2.92 -2.48
CA ALA A 55 10.37 3.70 -3.71
C ALA A 55 9.30 3.16 -4.66
N ALA A 56 9.20 1.83 -4.81
CA ALA A 56 8.19 1.18 -5.64
C ALA A 56 6.76 1.47 -5.16
N VAL A 57 6.51 1.54 -3.84
CA VAL A 57 5.22 1.97 -3.28
C VAL A 57 4.95 3.43 -3.62
N THR A 58 5.88 4.34 -3.36
CA THR A 58 5.68 5.78 -3.61
C THR A 58 5.50 6.14 -5.09
N ALA A 59 5.97 5.28 -6.00
CA ALA A 59 5.79 5.45 -7.44
C ALA A 59 4.33 5.17 -7.90
N VAL A 60 3.50 4.53 -7.07
CA VAL A 60 2.08 4.32 -7.37
C VAL A 60 1.31 5.63 -7.12
N SER A 61 0.81 6.21 -8.21
CA SER A 61 0.06 7.48 -8.17
C SER A 61 -1.40 7.26 -7.78
N ASP A 62 -1.67 6.95 -6.51
CA ASP A 62 -3.02 6.93 -5.93
C ASP A 62 -3.00 7.54 -4.51
N PRO A 63 -3.72 8.65 -4.25
CA PRO A 63 -3.70 9.32 -2.94
C PRO A 63 -4.30 8.49 -1.80
N ARG A 64 -4.99 7.39 -2.11
CA ARG A 64 -5.53 6.43 -1.13
C ARG A 64 -4.49 5.41 -0.68
N ILE A 65 -3.34 5.35 -1.34
CA ILE A 65 -2.20 4.51 -0.96
C ILE A 65 -1.19 5.37 -0.21
N ARG A 66 -0.81 4.92 0.99
CA ARG A 66 0.10 5.65 1.88
C ARG A 66 1.21 4.72 2.33
N LEU A 67 2.42 5.25 2.38
CA LEU A 67 3.59 4.55 2.91
C LEU A 67 3.87 5.02 4.35
N ILE A 68 4.08 4.06 5.24
CA ILE A 68 4.75 4.24 6.53
C ILE A 68 6.04 3.42 6.46
N SER A 69 7.18 4.05 6.67
CA SER A 69 8.47 3.35 6.68
C SER A 69 9.07 3.34 8.08
N HIS A 70 9.62 2.20 8.46
CA HIS A 70 10.47 2.05 9.64
C HIS A 70 11.95 2.21 9.24
N PRO A 71 12.79 2.79 10.12
CA PRO A 71 14.20 3.00 9.82
C PRO A 71 15.01 1.69 9.72
N TYR A 72 14.49 0.60 10.28
CA TYR A 72 15.04 -0.76 10.23
C TYR A 72 13.89 -1.77 10.48
N ASN A 73 14.14 -3.04 10.18
CA ASN A 73 13.18 -4.13 10.38
C ASN A 73 12.81 -4.30 11.87
N MET A 74 11.51 -4.30 12.15
CA MET A 74 10.91 -4.31 13.49
C MET A 74 10.20 -5.63 13.84
N GLY A 75 10.06 -6.56 12.88
CA GLY A 75 9.48 -7.90 13.09
C GLY A 75 7.97 -7.93 12.92
#